data_AF-A0A7X8LPK0-F1
#
_entry.id   AF-A0A7X8LPK0-F1
#
_cell.length_a   1.000
_cell.length_b   1.000
_cell.length_c   1.000
_cell.angle_alpha   90.00
_cell.angle_beta   90.00
_cell.angle_gamma   90.00
#
_symmetry.space_group_name_H-M   'P 1'
#
loop_
_entity.id
_entity.type
_entity.pdbx_description
1 polymer ?
#
loop_
_entity_poly.entity_id
_entity_poly.type
_entity_poly.pdbx_seq_one_letter_code
_entity_poly.pdbx_strand_id
1 'polypeptide(L)'
;MMRKAIYFGLGVISLSREKAEKIYHEMVEKGEMSKDEARKFIDDAVKRGEEEQEELRKLIRDEIKEIKDLFVSNQSEIDQIKKKLKDLEAKLS
;
A
#
# COMPACT_ATOMS: atom_id res chain seq x y z
N MET A 1 1.56 17.82 21.72
CA MET A 1 1.08 16.44 21.90
C MET A 1 -0.02 16.09 20.90
N MET A 2 -1.11 16.88 20.78
CA MET A 2 -2.22 16.57 19.86
C MET A 2 -1.82 16.42 18.39
N ARG A 3 -0.97 17.31 17.84
CA ARG A 3 -0.43 17.15 16.48
C ARG A 3 0.18 15.77 16.23
N LYS A 4 0.99 15.26 17.18
CA LYS A 4 1.63 13.94 17.06
C LYS A 4 0.63 12.78 17.16
N ALA A 5 -0.41 12.92 17.98
CA ALA A 5 -1.48 11.92 18.10
C ALA A 5 -2.34 11.85 16.84
N ILE A 6 -2.60 12.99 16.18
CA ILE A 6 -3.29 13.05 14.89
C ILE A 6 -2.43 12.39 13.81
N TYR A 7 -1.14 12.72 13.71
CA TYR A 7 -0.23 12.04 12.77
C TYR A 7 -0.19 10.52 12.96
N PHE A 8 -0.19 10.04 14.22
CA PHE A 8 -0.23 8.61 14.53
C PHE A 8 -1.60 7.96 14.25
N GLY A 9 -2.70 8.68 14.47
CA GLY A 9 -4.07 8.19 14.22
C GLY A 9 -4.46 8.16 12.74
N LEU A 10 -3.74 8.90 11.89
CA LEU A 10 -3.97 8.96 10.44
C LEU A 10 -3.06 8.03 9.65
N GLY A 11 -1.88 7.68 10.20
CA GLY A 11 -0.86 6.90 9.51
C GLY A 11 -1.20 5.43 9.24
N VAL A 12 -2.36 4.93 9.67
CA VAL A 12 -2.75 3.51 9.46
C VAL A 12 -4.14 3.35 8.83
N ILE A 13 -4.98 4.39 8.86
CA ILE A 13 -6.34 4.37 8.30
C ILE A 13 -6.55 5.68 7.57
N SER A 14 -6.47 5.64 6.24
CA SER A 14 -6.89 6.66 5.27
C SER A 14 -7.57 7.89 5.92
N LEU A 15 -6.88 9.03 5.88
CA LEU A 15 -7.50 10.32 6.17
C LEU A 15 -8.60 10.55 5.13
N SER A 16 -9.86 10.26 5.48
CA SER A 16 -11.00 10.53 4.59
C SER A 16 -11.32 12.03 4.57
N ARG A 17 -11.97 12.51 3.50
CA ARG A 17 -12.40 13.90 3.37
C ARG A 17 -13.25 14.36 4.56
N GLU A 18 -14.15 13.51 5.04
CA GLU A 18 -14.99 13.78 6.22
C GLU A 18 -14.17 13.92 7.51
N LYS A 19 -13.13 13.09 7.68
CA LYS A 19 -12.25 13.13 8.84
C LYS A 19 -11.31 14.33 8.80
N ALA A 20 -10.86 14.70 7.60
CA ALA A 20 -10.10 15.91 7.34
C ALA A 20 -10.90 17.18 7.70
N GLU A 21 -12.18 17.25 7.30
CA GLU A 21 -13.06 18.37 7.68
C GLU A 21 -13.30 18.45 9.19
N LYS A 22 -13.48 17.32 9.88
CA LYS A 22 -13.58 17.31 11.35
C LYS A 22 -12.33 17.86 12.03
N ILE A 23 -11.15 17.41 11.61
CA ILE A 23 -9.88 17.87 12.17
C ILE A 23 -9.68 19.36 11.89
N TYR A 24 -9.99 19.81 10.67
CA TYR A 24 -10.00 21.23 10.31
C TYR A 24 -10.87 22.05 11.28
N HIS A 25 -12.12 21.65 11.49
CA HIS A 25 -13.05 22.34 12.37
C HIS A 25 -12.54 22.39 13.81
N GLU A 26 -12.08 21.26 14.36
CA GLU A 26 -11.56 21.23 15.72
C GLU A 26 -10.35 22.15 15.92
N MET A 27 -9.43 22.19 14.95
CA MET A 27 -8.23 23.00 15.03
C MET A 27 -8.53 24.51 14.99
N VAL A 28 -9.52 24.90 14.19
CA VAL A 28 -9.99 26.30 14.12
C VAL A 28 -10.80 26.68 15.36
N GLU A 29 -11.74 25.83 15.80
CA GLU A 29 -12.61 26.11 16.96
C GLU A 29 -11.82 26.20 18.27
N LYS A 30 -10.80 25.36 18.44
CA LYS A 30 -9.91 25.39 19.61
C LYS A 30 -8.90 26.55 19.55
N GLY A 31 -8.89 27.34 18.47
CA GLY A 31 -7.95 28.43 18.26
C GLY A 31 -6.49 27.95 18.13
N GLU A 32 -6.26 26.68 17.79
CA GLU A 32 -4.91 26.14 17.66
C GLU A 32 -4.19 26.64 16.40
N MET A 33 -4.96 27.11 15.42
CA MET A 33 -4.48 27.64 14.15
C MET A 33 -5.57 28.47 13.46
N SER A 34 -5.14 29.38 12.59
CA SER A 34 -6.06 30.12 11.73
C SER A 34 -6.74 29.21 10.70
N LYS A 35 -7.84 29.68 10.11
CA LYS A 35 -8.55 28.96 9.05
C LYS A 35 -7.65 28.61 7.87
N ASP A 36 -6.74 29.50 7.51
CA ASP A 36 -5.85 29.30 6.35
C ASP A 36 -4.74 28.29 6.66
N GLU A 37 -4.17 28.36 7.87
CA GLU A 37 -3.16 27.41 8.33
C GLU A 37 -3.74 25.99 8.49
N ALA A 38 -4.95 25.87 9.04
CA ALA A 38 -5.64 24.59 9.19
C ALA A 38 -5.93 23.95 7.83
N ARG A 39 -6.36 24.75 6.85
CA ARG A 39 -6.65 24.26 5.50
C ARG A 39 -5.39 23.73 4.82
N LYS A 40 -4.30 24.50 4.87
CA LYS A 40 -3.02 24.10 4.31
C LYS A 40 -2.46 22.85 4.99
N PHE A 41 -2.58 22.75 6.31
CA PHE A 41 -2.14 21.57 7.06
C PHE A 41 -2.87 20.30 6.63
N ILE A 42 -4.19 20.38 6.48
CA ILE A 42 -5.02 19.27 6.02
C ILE A 42 -4.68 18.88 4.58
N ASP A 43 -4.56 19.86 3.68
CA ASP A 43 -4.22 19.60 2.27
C ASP A 43 -2.85 18.91 2.15
N ASP A 44 -1.85 19.38 2.90
CA ASP A 44 -0.52 18.76 2.95
C ASP A 44 -0.56 17.34 3.53
N ALA A 45 -1.39 17.11 4.56
CA ALA A 45 -1.55 15.79 5.19
C ALA A 45 -2.25 14.79 4.26
N VAL A 46 -3.29 15.23 3.54
CA VAL A 46 -3.99 14.40 2.54
C VAL A 46 -3.03 14.03 1.42
N LYS A 47 -2.32 15.01 0.86
CA LYS A 47 -1.39 14.78 -0.25
C LYS A 47 -0.29 13.79 0.12
N ARG A 48 0.36 13.95 1.28
CA ARG A 48 1.38 13.00 1.75
C ARG A 48 0.80 11.60 1.98
N GLY A 49 -0.41 11.51 2.52
CA GLY A 49 -1.09 10.23 2.71
C GLY A 49 -1.38 9.51 1.39
N GLU A 50 -1.74 10.25 0.33
CA GLU A 50 -1.91 9.68 -1.02
C GLU A 50 -0.58 9.18 -1.61
N GLU A 51 0.49 9.94 -1.45
CA GLU A 51 1.84 9.56 -1.89
C GLU A 51 2.33 8.28 -1.18
N GLU A 52 2.23 8.22 0.15
CA GLU A 52 2.60 7.04 0.95
C GLU A 52 1.74 5.81 0.61
N GLN A 53 0.44 6.00 0.33
CA GLN A 53 -0.43 4.91 -0.12
C GLN A 53 0.00 4.34 -1.47
N GLU A 54 0.39 5.19 -2.42
CA GLU A 54 0.83 4.73 -3.73
C GLU A 54 2.16 3.98 -3.65
N GLU A 55 3.10 4.45 -2.83
CA GLU A 55 4.36 3.76 -2.56
C GLU A 55 4.12 2.38 -1.93
N LEU A 56 3.24 2.29 -0.93
CA LEU A 56 2.87 1.01 -0.32
C LEU A 56 2.20 0.07 -1.33
N ARG A 57 1.28 0.57 -2.16
CA ARG A 57 0.65 -0.21 -3.23
C ARG A 57 1.66 -0.71 -4.25
N LYS A 58 2.68 0.10 -4.56
CA LYS A 58 3.78 -0.30 -5.44
C LYS A 58 4.59 -1.43 -4.83
N LEU A 59 5.01 -1.29 -3.57
CA LEU A 59 5.75 -2.33 -2.85
C LEU A 59 4.99 -3.66 -2.82
N ILE A 60 3.68 -3.62 -2.50
CA ILE A 60 2.84 -4.82 -2.50
C ILE A 60 2.73 -5.43 -3.91
N ARG A 61 2.57 -4.62 -4.96
CA ARG A 61 2.50 -5.11 -6.34
C ARG A 61 3.81 -5.77 -6.78
N ASP A 62 4.94 -5.19 -6.40
CA ASP A 62 6.26 -5.72 -6.73
C ASP A 62 6.48 -7.07 -6.03
N GLU A 63 6.16 -7.17 -4.73
CA GLU A 63 6.24 -8.43 -3.97
C GLU A 63 5.34 -9.53 -4.55
N ILE A 64 4.08 -9.20 -4.89
CA ILE A 64 3.15 -10.14 -5.52
C ILE A 64 3.67 -10.61 -6.88
N LYS A 65 4.32 -9.73 -7.64
CA LYS A 65 4.90 -10.07 -8.94
C LYS A 65 6.06 -11.05 -8.77
N GLU A 66 6.95 -10.82 -7.82
CA GLU A 66 8.06 -11.75 -7.51
C GLU A 66 7.52 -13.14 -7.12
N ILE A 67 6.52 -13.19 -6.24
CA ILE A 67 5.87 -14.46 -5.87
C ILE A 67 5.28 -15.15 -7.10
N LYS A 68 4.58 -14.41 -7.96
CA LYS A 68 3.97 -14.97 -9.17
C LYS A 68 5.02 -15.53 -10.14
N ASP A 69 6.13 -14.83 -10.32
CA ASP A 69 7.21 -15.25 -11.22
C ASP A 69 7.90 -16.54 -10.71
N LEU A 70 8.05 -16.69 -9.38
CA LEU A 70 8.51 -17.93 -8.76
C LEU A 70 7.54 -19.09 -9.00
N PHE A 71 6.24 -18.88 -8.85
CA PHE A 71 5.22 -19.90 -9.13
C PHE A 71 5.22 -20.36 -10.59
N VAL A 72 5.36 -19.43 -11.54
CA VAL A 72 5.42 -19.74 -12.98
C VAL A 72 6.67 -20.54 -13.31
N SER A 73 7.81 -20.15 -12.74
CA SER A 73 9.09 -20.85 -12.94
C SER A 73 9.03 -22.29 -12.44
N ASN A 74 8.49 -22.51 -11.24
CA ASN A 74 8.31 -23.85 -10.67
C ASN A 74 7.39 -24.75 -11.52
N GLN A 75 6.30 -24.20 -12.07
CA GLN A 75 5.42 -24.97 -12.96
C GLN A 75 6.14 -25.40 -14.25
N SER A 76 6.92 -24.50 -14.85
CA SER A 76 7.72 -24.79 -16.04
C SER A 76 8.73 -25.93 -15.79
N GLU A 77 9.43 -25.90 -14.65
CA GLU A 77 10.37 -26.96 -14.27
C GLU A 77 9.68 -28.30 -14.08
N ILE A 78 8.53 -28.32 -13.39
CA ILE A 78 7.72 -29.53 -13.19
C ILE A 78 7.29 -30.13 -14.53
N ASP A 79 6.85 -29.31 -15.48
CA ASP A 79 6.41 -29.78 -16.79
C ASP A 79 7.58 -30.33 -17.62
N GLN A 80 8.77 -29.74 -17.53
CA GLN A 80 9.97 -30.30 -18.14
C GLN A 80 10.36 -31.65 -17.54
N ILE A 81 10.25 -31.81 -16.22
CA ILE A 81 10.51 -33.09 -15.54
C ILE A 81 9.51 -34.14 -16.00
N LYS A 82 8.21 -33.82 -16.04
CA LYS A 82 7.16 -34.74 -16.55
C LYS A 82 7.43 -35.17 -17.99
N LYS A 83 7.88 -34.24 -18.84
CA LYS A 83 8.24 -34.56 -20.23
C LYS A 83 9.43 -35.53 -20.30
N LYS A 84 10.51 -35.25 -19.56
CA LYS A 84 11.68 -36.14 -19.50
C LYS A 84 11.32 -37.53 -18.96
N LEU A 85 10.42 -37.61 -17.97
CA LEU A 85 9.94 -38.87 -17.44
C LEU A 85 9.19 -39.68 -18.51
N LYS A 86 8.25 -39.04 -19.23
CA LYS A 86 7.56 -39.69 -20.36
C LYS A 86 8.52 -40.17 -21.45
N ASP A 87 9.52 -39.36 -21.80
CA ASP A 87 10.51 -39.73 -22.80
C ASP A 87 11.38 -40.92 -22.36
N LEU A 88 11.65 -41.05 -21.06
CA LEU A 88 12.36 -42.20 -20.49
C LEU A 88 11.46 -43.44 -20.44
N GLU A 89 10.21 -43.31 -19.99
CA GLU A 89 9.23 -44.40 -19.98
C GLU A 89 9.00 -44.98 -21.38
N ALA A 90 8.93 -44.11 -22.40
CA ALA A 90 8.80 -44.52 -23.80
C ALA A 90 10.05 -45.22 -24.36
N LYS A 91 11.23 -45.02 -23.78
CA LYS A 91 12.48 -45.70 -24.16
C LYS A 91 12.69 -47.03 -23.42
N LEU A 92 12.02 -47.21 -22.29
CA LEU A 92 12.07 -48.43 -21.47
C LEU A 92 10.94 -49.42 -21.81
N SER A 93 9.94 -48.98 -22.58
CA SER A 93 8.93 -49.84 -23.23
C SER A 93 9.42 -50.29 -24.61
#